data_AF-A0A6I5NYP4-F1
#
_entry.id   AF-A0A6I5NYP4-F1
#
_cell.length_a   1.000
_cell.length_b   1.000
_cell.length_c   1.000
_cell.angle_alpha   90.00
_cell.angle_beta   90.00
_cell.angle_gamma   90.00
#
_symmetry.space_group_name_H-M   'P 1'
#
loop_
_entity.id
_entity.type
_entity.pdbx_description
1 polymer ?
#
loop_
_entity_poly.entity_id
_entity_poly.type
_entity_poly.pdbx_seq_one_letter_code
_entity_poly.pdbx_strand_id
1 'polypeptide(L)'
;LQKFSEKSQTAFGLSLKAIAGRVYGWAEAWQHLSGKKGNPIAQAATSFRGSSSLLCGLYDLTEPSEADRFKTYELPGILSNLEIEMWSKPAFLKTLKAAAEQSGQPIAKGRFEYCLGFMKLRSYRAERLDWKFTYPGDLQPIADAWKVQVLVGLQIWQPDNPWVGSINRRLQEQPLVSYVLRKPVREVRLRLQLPMHFQIYPISDSGSIHDAHAPYAIAFGQSALLLDTLAYRFKRDGGEIWVA
;
A
#
# COMPACT_ATOMS: atom_id res chain seq x y z
N LEU A 1 -22.96 -14.25 -24.93
CA LEU A 1 -22.49 -13.04 -24.20
C LEU A 1 -23.65 -12.22 -23.62
N GLN A 2 -24.66 -11.84 -24.41
CA GLN A 2 -25.81 -11.04 -23.91
C GLN A 2 -26.57 -11.69 -22.74
N LYS A 3 -26.95 -12.96 -22.85
CA LYS A 3 -27.57 -13.72 -21.74
C LYS A 3 -26.73 -13.79 -20.46
N PHE A 4 -25.40 -13.79 -20.58
CA PHE A 4 -24.50 -13.80 -19.42
C PHE A 4 -24.43 -12.43 -18.75
N SER A 5 -24.38 -11.36 -19.56
CA SER A 5 -24.44 -9.96 -19.11
C SER A 5 -25.73 -9.68 -18.35
N GLU A 6 -26.88 -10.07 -18.90
CA GLU A 6 -28.19 -9.90 -18.26
C GLU A 6 -28.27 -10.67 -16.94
N LYS A 7 -27.91 -11.95 -16.93
CA LYS A 7 -27.88 -12.77 -15.70
C LYS A 7 -26.97 -12.18 -14.62
N SER A 8 -25.80 -11.66 -15.00
CA SER A 8 -24.87 -11.05 -14.06
C SER A 8 -25.44 -9.76 -13.46
N GLN A 9 -26.02 -8.89 -14.30
CA GLN A 9 -26.63 -7.64 -13.83
C GLN A 9 -27.80 -7.90 -12.89
N THR A 10 -28.61 -8.92 -13.16
CA THR A 10 -29.69 -9.35 -12.26
C THR A 10 -29.16 -9.91 -10.96
N ALA A 11 -28.17 -10.83 -11.01
CA ALA A 11 -27.62 -11.47 -9.81
C ALA A 11 -26.96 -10.48 -8.85
N PHE A 12 -26.28 -9.46 -9.38
CA PHE A 12 -25.60 -8.45 -8.58
C PHE A 12 -26.44 -7.19 -8.31
N GLY A 13 -27.63 -7.06 -8.91
CA GLY A 13 -28.46 -5.86 -8.80
C GLY A 13 -27.78 -4.59 -9.30
N LEU A 14 -26.85 -4.72 -10.26
CA LEU A 14 -25.98 -3.62 -10.72
C LEU A 14 -25.94 -3.57 -12.24
N SER A 15 -25.92 -2.36 -12.80
CA SER A 15 -25.73 -2.17 -14.24
C SER A 15 -24.24 -2.25 -14.61
N LEU A 16 -23.90 -3.11 -15.57
CA LEU A 16 -22.54 -3.18 -16.12
C LEU A 16 -22.14 -1.88 -16.82
N LYS A 17 -23.11 -1.14 -17.41
CA LYS A 17 -22.88 0.18 -18.00
C LYS A 17 -22.49 1.20 -16.93
N ALA A 18 -23.14 1.17 -15.77
CA ALA A 18 -22.79 2.05 -14.65
C ALA A 18 -21.39 1.74 -14.10
N ILE A 19 -21.03 0.46 -14.00
CA ILE A 19 -19.68 0.03 -13.61
C ILE A 19 -18.64 0.53 -14.63
N ALA A 20 -18.90 0.35 -15.93
CA ALA A 20 -18.02 0.85 -16.99
C ALA A 20 -17.82 2.37 -16.90
N GLY A 21 -18.89 3.13 -16.61
CA GLY A 21 -18.80 4.56 -16.37
C GLY A 21 -17.90 4.94 -15.19
N ARG A 22 -17.97 4.19 -14.06
CA ARG A 22 -17.07 4.39 -12.91
C ARG A 22 -15.62 4.08 -13.25
N VAL A 23 -15.38 2.98 -13.95
CA VAL A 23 -14.04 2.60 -14.41
C VAL A 23 -13.45 3.68 -15.31
N TYR A 24 -14.24 4.21 -16.25
CA TYR A 24 -13.81 5.30 -17.11
C TYR A 24 -13.49 6.58 -16.31
N GLY A 25 -14.37 6.97 -15.36
CA GLY A 25 -14.13 8.13 -14.50
C GLY A 25 -12.86 8.00 -13.64
N TRP A 26 -12.53 6.80 -13.15
CA TRP A 26 -11.25 6.57 -12.45
C TRP A 26 -10.04 6.73 -13.36
N ALA A 27 -10.15 6.33 -14.63
CA ALA A 27 -9.08 6.51 -15.60
C ALA A 27 -8.86 8.00 -15.93
N GLU A 28 -9.94 8.76 -16.11
CA GLU A 28 -9.86 10.21 -16.33
C GLU A 28 -9.27 10.94 -15.11
N ALA A 29 -9.72 10.60 -13.90
CA ALA A 29 -9.17 11.17 -12.68
C ALA A 29 -7.66 10.88 -12.54
N TRP A 30 -7.22 9.66 -12.88
CA TRP A 30 -5.80 9.31 -12.90
C TRP A 30 -5.02 10.08 -13.97
N GLN A 31 -5.57 10.23 -15.17
CA GLN A 31 -4.94 11.00 -16.24
C GLN A 31 -4.79 12.48 -15.86
N HIS A 32 -5.79 13.07 -15.22
CA HIS A 32 -5.73 14.43 -14.70
C HIS A 32 -4.68 14.58 -13.59
N LEU A 33 -4.59 13.60 -12.67
CA LEU A 33 -3.64 13.63 -11.55
C LEU A 33 -2.19 13.42 -12.00
N SER A 34 -1.94 12.50 -12.94
CA SER A 34 -0.60 12.01 -13.25
C SER A 34 -0.06 12.41 -14.63
N GLY A 35 -0.93 12.90 -15.52
CA GLY A 35 -0.62 13.08 -16.94
C GLY A 35 -0.46 11.76 -17.72
N LYS A 36 -0.63 10.60 -17.08
CA LYS A 36 -0.39 9.27 -17.67
C LYS A 36 -1.70 8.55 -17.96
N LYS A 37 -1.71 7.75 -19.03
CA LYS A 37 -2.80 6.80 -19.30
C LYS A 37 -2.72 5.65 -18.29
N GLY A 38 -3.88 5.12 -17.88
CA GLY A 38 -3.97 3.97 -16.98
C GLY A 38 -5.18 4.04 -16.06
N ASN A 39 -5.34 3.03 -15.20
CA ASN A 39 -6.38 3.03 -14.18
C ASN A 39 -5.94 2.18 -12.98
N PRO A 40 -5.20 2.77 -12.03
CA PRO A 40 -4.66 2.03 -10.88
C PRO A 40 -5.74 1.35 -10.03
N ILE A 41 -6.90 1.99 -9.88
CA ILE A 41 -8.03 1.45 -9.09
C ILE A 41 -8.60 0.21 -9.77
N ALA A 42 -8.88 0.27 -11.08
CA ALA A 42 -9.39 -0.89 -11.81
C ALA A 42 -8.35 -2.02 -11.85
N GLN A 43 -7.07 -1.70 -12.02
CA GLN A 43 -5.99 -2.70 -11.97
C GLN A 43 -5.89 -3.38 -10.59
N ALA A 44 -6.03 -2.63 -9.50
CA ALA A 44 -6.07 -3.20 -8.16
C ALA A 44 -7.30 -4.09 -7.95
N ALA A 45 -8.46 -3.70 -8.49
CA ALA A 45 -9.70 -4.44 -8.36
C ALA A 45 -9.72 -5.74 -9.17
N THR A 46 -9.04 -5.78 -10.32
CA THR A 46 -8.95 -6.98 -11.17
C THR A 46 -7.74 -7.87 -10.86
N SER A 47 -6.86 -7.45 -9.96
CA SER A 47 -5.71 -8.24 -9.52
C SER A 47 -6.16 -9.44 -8.67
N PHE A 48 -6.00 -10.66 -9.20
CA PHE A 48 -6.50 -11.90 -8.61
C PHE A 48 -5.92 -12.22 -7.22
N ARG A 49 -4.69 -11.80 -6.91
CA ARG A 49 -4.02 -12.05 -5.62
C ARG A 49 -3.60 -10.78 -4.88
N GLY A 50 -4.03 -9.63 -5.40
CA GLY A 50 -3.49 -8.34 -4.99
C GLY A 50 -2.09 -8.14 -5.53
N SER A 51 -1.81 -6.91 -5.93
CA SER A 51 -0.44 -6.42 -6.13
C SER A 51 -0.16 -5.44 -5.00
N SER A 52 0.97 -5.59 -4.32
CA SER A 52 1.40 -4.59 -3.35
C SER A 52 2.40 -3.65 -4.00
N SER A 53 2.03 -2.37 -4.06
CA SER A 53 2.93 -1.29 -4.44
C SER A 53 3.94 -0.93 -3.35
N LEU A 54 3.87 -1.58 -2.17
CA LEU A 54 4.79 -1.41 -1.05
C LEU A 54 5.79 -2.57 -0.90
N LEU A 55 5.73 -3.55 -1.80
CA LEU A 55 6.65 -4.68 -1.81
C LEU A 55 8.09 -4.20 -2.08
N CYS A 56 9.05 -4.70 -1.32
CA CYS A 56 10.47 -4.43 -1.49
C CYS A 56 11.24 -5.73 -1.71
N GLY A 57 12.29 -5.68 -2.53
CA GLY A 57 13.26 -6.74 -2.67
C GLY A 57 14.27 -6.69 -1.53
N LEU A 58 14.50 -7.83 -0.89
CA LEU A 58 15.47 -8.01 0.17
C LEU A 58 16.52 -9.03 -0.23
N TYR A 59 17.76 -8.73 0.15
CA TYR A 59 18.84 -9.70 0.19
C TYR A 59 19.21 -9.96 1.64
N ASP A 60 18.84 -11.14 2.10
CA ASP A 60 18.95 -11.56 3.49
C ASP A 60 20.36 -12.02 3.83
N LEU A 61 21.14 -11.19 4.53
CA LEU A 61 22.49 -11.53 4.95
C LEU A 61 22.51 -12.50 6.14
N THR A 62 21.37 -12.72 6.79
CA THR A 62 21.24 -13.69 7.89
C THR A 62 21.01 -15.11 7.37
N GLU A 63 20.65 -15.24 6.09
CA GLU A 63 20.39 -16.52 5.44
C GLU A 63 21.72 -17.17 4.99
N PRO A 64 22.05 -18.38 5.49
CA PRO A 64 23.29 -19.07 5.10
C PRO A 64 23.32 -19.46 3.62
N SER A 65 22.18 -19.89 3.06
CA SER A 65 22.07 -20.32 1.67
C SER A 65 21.94 -19.12 0.74
N GLU A 66 22.94 -18.89 -0.13
CA GLU A 66 22.95 -17.72 -1.02
C GLU A 66 21.75 -17.68 -1.99
N ALA A 67 21.29 -18.84 -2.45
CA ALA A 67 20.11 -18.95 -3.32
C ALA A 67 18.83 -18.47 -2.63
N ASP A 68 18.73 -18.66 -1.30
CA ASP A 68 17.55 -18.34 -0.51
C ASP A 68 17.56 -16.90 0.04
N ARG A 69 18.64 -16.14 -0.19
CA ARG A 69 18.77 -14.75 0.28
C ARG A 69 17.79 -13.78 -0.39
N PHE A 70 17.31 -14.11 -1.58
CA PHE A 70 16.46 -13.21 -2.38
C PHE A 70 14.98 -13.33 -1.97
N LYS A 71 14.53 -12.41 -1.12
CA LYS A 71 13.18 -12.41 -0.52
C LYS A 71 12.41 -11.15 -0.93
N THR A 72 11.09 -11.18 -0.82
CA THR A 72 10.25 -9.96 -0.97
C THR A 72 9.41 -9.73 0.26
N TYR A 73 9.52 -8.54 0.84
CA TYR A 73 8.82 -8.16 2.08
C TYR A 73 8.07 -6.86 1.86
N GLU A 74 6.97 -6.69 2.58
CA GLU A 74 6.22 -5.43 2.60
C GLU A 74 6.99 -4.36 3.37
N LEU A 75 7.03 -3.13 2.84
CA LEU A 75 7.67 -1.99 3.50
C LEU A 75 7.25 -1.83 4.98
N PRO A 76 5.96 -1.91 5.34
CA PRO A 76 5.52 -1.92 6.75
C PRO A 76 6.24 -2.93 7.65
N GLY A 77 6.45 -4.16 7.16
CA GLY A 77 7.14 -5.22 7.91
C GLY A 77 8.64 -4.91 8.05
N ILE A 78 9.24 -4.32 7.02
CA ILE A 78 10.63 -3.89 7.01
C ILE A 78 10.85 -2.78 8.03
N LEU A 79 10.04 -1.72 7.96
CA LEU A 79 10.14 -0.55 8.86
C LEU A 79 9.97 -0.94 10.32
N SER A 80 9.09 -1.91 10.60
CA SER A 80 8.77 -2.35 11.95
C SER A 80 9.89 -3.21 12.57
N ASN A 81 10.43 -4.16 11.80
CA ASN A 81 11.12 -5.30 12.40
C ASN A 81 12.56 -5.50 11.91
N LEU A 82 13.00 -4.80 10.87
CA LEU A 82 14.26 -5.12 10.20
C LEU A 82 15.29 -4.01 10.36
N GLU A 83 16.56 -4.42 10.47
CA GLU A 83 17.70 -3.55 10.23
C GLU A 83 18.15 -3.71 8.77
N ILE A 84 18.13 -2.61 8.03
CA ILE A 84 18.34 -2.62 6.58
C ILE A 84 19.44 -1.67 6.15
N GLU A 85 19.95 -1.93 4.96
CA GLU A 85 20.79 -1.02 4.18
C GLU A 85 20.18 -0.86 2.79
N MET A 86 20.10 0.39 2.31
CA MET A 86 19.59 0.63 0.96
C MET A 86 20.51 0.03 -0.10
N TRP A 87 19.91 -0.57 -1.11
CA TRP A 87 20.62 -1.17 -2.21
C TRP A 87 20.07 -0.69 -3.56
N SER A 88 20.95 -0.65 -4.56
CA SER A 88 20.55 -0.22 -5.90
C SER A 88 19.93 -1.39 -6.66
N LYS A 89 18.88 -1.12 -7.45
CA LYS A 89 18.25 -2.13 -8.31
C LYS A 89 19.25 -2.82 -9.25
N PRO A 90 20.18 -2.10 -9.93
CA PRO A 90 21.15 -2.74 -10.80
C PRO A 90 22.09 -3.70 -10.06
N ALA A 91 22.57 -3.31 -8.87
CA ALA A 91 23.45 -4.17 -8.08
C ALA A 91 22.70 -5.41 -7.58
N PHE A 92 21.48 -5.24 -7.06
CA PHE A 92 20.62 -6.35 -6.65
C PHE A 92 20.42 -7.37 -7.77
N LEU A 93 20.04 -6.90 -8.97
CA LEU A 93 19.77 -7.77 -10.12
C LEU A 93 21.05 -8.45 -10.65
N LYS A 94 22.20 -7.76 -10.60
CA LYS A 94 23.49 -8.35 -10.97
C LYS A 94 23.86 -9.50 -10.02
N THR A 95 23.72 -9.29 -8.71
CA THR A 95 23.99 -10.33 -7.71
C THR A 95 23.00 -11.49 -7.82
N LEU A 96 21.71 -11.21 -8.07
CA LEU A 96 20.71 -12.24 -8.33
C LEU A 96 21.09 -13.12 -9.52
N LYS A 97 21.53 -12.50 -10.62
CA LYS A 97 21.96 -13.24 -11.81
C LYS A 97 23.17 -14.13 -11.50
N ALA A 98 24.19 -13.59 -10.84
CA ALA A 98 25.39 -14.35 -10.47
C ALA A 98 25.07 -15.54 -9.53
N ALA A 99 24.20 -15.33 -8.53
CA ALA A 99 23.78 -16.37 -7.61
C ALA A 99 22.99 -17.49 -8.32
N ALA A 100 22.12 -17.14 -9.27
CA ALA A 100 21.39 -18.13 -10.07
C ALA A 100 22.33 -18.94 -10.97
N GLU A 101 23.37 -18.32 -11.54
CA GLU A 101 24.39 -19.00 -12.35
C GLU A 101 25.26 -19.93 -11.50
N GLN A 102 25.67 -19.50 -10.30
CA GLN A 102 26.54 -20.27 -9.41
C GLN A 102 25.82 -21.45 -8.74
N SER A 103 24.56 -21.26 -8.33
CA SER A 103 23.76 -22.31 -7.68
C SER A 103 23.16 -23.31 -8.66
N GLY A 104 23.12 -22.98 -9.96
CA GLY A 104 22.38 -23.74 -10.98
C GLY A 104 20.86 -23.73 -10.77
N GLN A 105 20.35 -22.94 -9.83
CA GLN A 105 18.92 -22.85 -9.53
C GLN A 105 18.33 -21.54 -10.07
N PRO A 106 17.20 -21.60 -10.81
CA PRO A 106 16.56 -20.41 -11.34
C PRO A 106 15.89 -19.59 -10.23
N ILE A 107 16.33 -18.35 -10.04
CA ILE A 107 15.67 -17.38 -9.17
C ILE A 107 14.71 -16.52 -10.00
N ALA A 108 13.41 -16.53 -9.63
CA ALA A 108 12.35 -15.86 -10.38
C ALA A 108 12.48 -14.32 -10.38
N LYS A 109 13.15 -13.76 -11.40
CA LYS A 109 13.40 -12.32 -11.57
C LYS A 109 12.13 -11.47 -11.59
N GLY A 110 11.04 -11.99 -12.19
CA GLY A 110 9.76 -11.29 -12.29
C GLY A 110 9.16 -10.90 -10.93
N ARG A 111 9.51 -11.64 -9.86
CA ARG A 111 9.09 -11.32 -8.48
C ARG A 111 9.58 -9.94 -8.01
N PHE A 112 10.64 -9.41 -8.62
CA PHE A 112 11.30 -8.16 -8.22
C PHE A 112 11.01 -6.99 -9.16
N GLU A 113 10.24 -7.19 -10.23
CA GLU A 113 10.05 -6.19 -11.28
C GLU A 113 9.41 -4.89 -10.75
N TYR A 114 8.37 -5.06 -9.91
CA TYR A 114 7.51 -3.99 -9.39
C TYR A 114 7.81 -3.63 -7.92
N CYS A 115 8.99 -3.99 -7.40
CA CYS A 115 9.37 -3.64 -6.04
C CYS A 115 9.62 -2.13 -5.89
N LEU A 116 9.06 -1.52 -4.84
CA LEU A 116 9.28 -0.12 -4.44
C LEU A 116 10.77 0.14 -4.21
N GLY A 117 11.44 -0.77 -3.52
CA GLY A 117 12.87 -0.66 -3.32
C GLY A 117 13.62 -1.95 -3.09
N PHE A 118 14.94 -1.81 -3.03
CA PHE A 118 15.88 -2.91 -2.86
C PHE A 118 16.76 -2.62 -1.67
N MET A 119 16.93 -3.62 -0.81
CA MET A 119 17.57 -3.46 0.48
C MET A 119 18.35 -4.73 0.82
N LYS A 120 19.39 -4.60 1.63
CA LYS A 120 20.02 -5.73 2.32
C LYS A 120 19.43 -5.80 3.72
N LEU A 121 19.03 -6.99 4.15
CA LEU A 121 18.66 -7.26 5.54
C LEU A 121 19.93 -7.62 6.31
N ARG A 122 20.26 -6.82 7.32
CA ARG A 122 21.45 -6.97 8.18
C ARG A 122 21.13 -7.85 9.39
N SER A 123 20.02 -7.58 10.05
CA SER A 123 19.57 -8.30 11.25
C SER A 123 18.06 -8.10 11.46
N TYR A 124 17.46 -8.95 12.29
CA TYR A 124 16.12 -8.75 12.82
C TYR A 124 16.22 -7.95 14.12
N ARG A 125 15.35 -6.96 14.29
CA ARG A 125 15.28 -6.17 15.53
C ARG A 125 14.64 -7.00 16.63
N ALA A 126 15.16 -6.87 17.85
CA ALA A 126 14.54 -7.45 19.04
C ALA A 126 13.22 -6.75 19.38
N GLU A 127 13.19 -5.43 19.22
CA GLU A 127 12.01 -4.61 19.47
C GLU A 127 11.47 -4.00 18.18
N ARG A 128 10.14 -3.96 18.10
CA ARG A 128 9.44 -3.34 16.98
C ARG A 128 9.56 -1.82 17.09
N LEU A 129 9.97 -1.17 15.99
CA LEU A 129 9.97 0.28 15.90
C LEU A 129 8.62 0.83 15.49
N ASP A 130 8.28 1.98 16.07
CA ASP A 130 7.17 2.81 15.63
C ASP A 130 7.55 3.59 14.37
N TRP A 131 6.56 3.73 13.51
CA TRP A 131 6.60 4.52 12.29
C TRP A 131 5.17 4.84 11.86
N LYS A 132 5.01 5.87 11.03
CA LYS A 132 3.73 6.19 10.42
C LYS A 132 3.92 6.70 9.00
N PHE A 133 2.87 6.60 8.18
CA PHE A 133 2.84 7.34 6.94
C PHE A 133 2.64 8.82 7.23
N THR A 134 3.15 9.66 6.34
CA THR A 134 2.89 11.10 6.35
C THR A 134 2.45 11.55 4.97
N TYR A 135 1.58 12.56 4.96
CA TYR A 135 1.13 13.23 3.75
C TYR A 135 1.46 14.73 3.86
N PRO A 136 2.09 15.34 2.84
CA PRO A 136 2.53 16.73 2.93
C PRO A 136 1.37 17.73 2.91
N GLY A 137 0.21 17.36 2.37
CA GLY A 137 -0.99 18.19 2.32
C GLY A 137 -1.97 17.90 3.44
N ASP A 138 -3.15 18.51 3.35
CA ASP A 138 -4.28 18.25 4.23
C ASP A 138 -4.98 16.93 3.84
N LEU A 139 -5.15 16.04 4.82
CA LEU A 139 -5.84 14.76 4.64
C LEU A 139 -7.36 14.87 4.82
N GLN A 140 -7.87 15.96 5.40
CA GLN A 140 -9.29 16.10 5.68
C GLN A 140 -10.17 16.01 4.40
N PRO A 141 -9.89 16.76 3.31
CA PRO A 141 -10.68 16.66 2.07
C PRO A 141 -10.62 15.26 1.45
N ILE A 142 -9.51 14.56 1.65
CA ILE A 142 -9.29 13.20 1.16
C ILE A 142 -10.14 12.20 1.96
N ALA A 143 -10.17 12.32 3.29
CA ALA A 143 -10.98 11.47 4.16
C ALA A 143 -12.47 11.73 3.98
N ASP A 144 -12.87 13.00 3.87
CA ASP A 144 -14.27 13.43 3.73
C ASP A 144 -14.88 13.06 2.37
N ALA A 145 -14.05 12.65 1.39
CA ALA A 145 -14.53 12.14 0.11
C ALA A 145 -15.14 10.73 0.19
N TRP A 146 -14.86 9.98 1.28
CA TRP A 146 -15.38 8.64 1.55
C TRP A 146 -15.37 7.67 0.36
N LYS A 147 -14.25 7.64 -0.36
CA LYS A 147 -14.07 6.83 -1.57
C LYS A 147 -12.63 6.36 -1.69
N VAL A 148 -12.43 5.27 -2.42
CA VAL A 148 -11.09 4.89 -2.90
C VAL A 148 -10.60 5.93 -3.89
N GLN A 149 -9.34 6.32 -3.73
CA GLN A 149 -8.67 7.24 -4.63
C GLN A 149 -7.18 6.94 -4.73
N VAL A 150 -6.51 7.49 -5.74
CA VAL A 150 -5.06 7.35 -5.87
C VAL A 150 -4.38 8.50 -5.15
N LEU A 151 -3.48 8.19 -4.22
CA LEU A 151 -2.63 9.17 -3.55
C LEU A 151 -1.19 9.06 -4.06
N VAL A 152 -0.53 10.21 -4.17
CA VAL A 152 0.90 10.38 -4.50
C VAL A 152 1.51 11.32 -3.46
N GLY A 153 2.83 11.30 -3.31
CA GLY A 153 3.53 12.15 -2.34
C GLY A 153 3.54 11.61 -0.92
N LEU A 154 3.16 10.36 -0.71
CA LEU A 154 3.23 9.71 0.60
C LEU A 154 4.69 9.54 1.05
N GLN A 155 4.88 9.65 2.36
CA GLN A 155 6.17 9.59 3.02
C GLN A 155 6.07 8.70 4.26
N ILE A 156 7.21 8.34 4.82
CA ILE A 156 7.38 7.66 6.09
C ILE A 156 8.02 8.62 7.08
N TRP A 157 7.46 8.66 8.28
CA TRP A 157 8.10 9.22 9.45
C TRP A 157 8.64 8.08 10.32
N GLN A 158 9.96 8.03 10.45
CA GLN A 158 10.71 7.12 11.32
C GLN A 158 12.06 7.79 11.64
N PRO A 159 12.16 8.56 12.74
CA PRO A 159 13.28 9.48 12.97
C PRO A 159 14.64 8.79 13.06
N ASP A 160 14.70 7.60 13.65
CA ASP A 160 15.96 6.87 13.87
C ASP A 160 16.41 6.02 12.67
N ASN A 161 15.71 6.10 11.53
CA ASN A 161 16.04 5.33 10.34
C ASN A 161 16.88 6.18 9.36
N PRO A 162 18.19 5.93 9.21
CA PRO A 162 19.05 6.72 8.32
C PRO A 162 18.66 6.58 6.84
N TRP A 163 17.89 5.55 6.48
CA TRP A 163 17.47 5.29 5.12
C TRP A 163 16.10 5.87 4.77
N VAL A 164 15.40 6.50 5.72
CA VAL A 164 14.04 7.01 5.53
C VAL A 164 13.96 7.99 4.36
N GLY A 165 14.97 8.84 4.16
CA GLY A 165 15.02 9.77 3.03
C GLY A 165 15.08 9.06 1.67
N SER A 166 15.82 7.94 1.59
CA SER A 166 15.92 7.14 0.37
C SER A 166 14.63 6.38 0.07
N ILE A 167 13.94 5.91 1.12
CA ILE A 167 12.61 5.28 1.00
C ILE A 167 11.60 6.32 0.54
N ASN A 168 11.57 7.49 1.18
CA ASN A 168 10.64 8.57 0.89
C ASN A 168 10.77 9.08 -0.55
N ARG A 169 11.98 9.19 -1.09
CA ARG A 169 12.18 9.57 -2.49
C ARG A 169 11.43 8.65 -3.46
N ARG A 170 11.41 7.34 -3.19
CA ARG A 170 10.69 6.37 -4.04
C ARG A 170 9.20 6.34 -3.75
N LEU A 171 8.82 6.42 -2.47
CA LEU A 171 7.42 6.36 -2.04
C LEU A 171 6.62 7.58 -2.52
N GLN A 172 7.24 8.77 -2.56
CA GLN A 172 6.58 10.00 -3.02
C GLN A 172 6.12 9.91 -4.48
N GLU A 173 6.89 9.24 -5.33
CA GLU A 173 6.58 9.08 -6.75
C GLU A 173 5.59 7.93 -7.01
N GLN A 174 5.38 7.06 -6.02
CA GLN A 174 4.56 5.86 -6.17
C GLN A 174 3.07 6.22 -6.05
N PRO A 175 2.26 5.99 -7.09
CA PRO A 175 0.81 6.07 -6.96
C PRO A 175 0.30 4.89 -6.14
N LEU A 176 -0.45 5.20 -5.09
CA LEU A 176 -1.03 4.23 -4.19
C LEU A 176 -2.55 4.36 -4.20
N VAL A 177 -3.23 3.29 -4.64
CA VAL A 177 -4.68 3.13 -4.45
C VAL A 177 -4.92 3.09 -2.95
N SER A 178 -5.63 4.09 -2.44
CA SER A 178 -5.69 4.39 -1.01
C SER A 178 -7.13 4.65 -0.57
N TYR A 179 -7.39 4.35 0.69
CA TYR A 179 -8.59 4.77 1.40
C TYR A 179 -8.19 5.37 2.74
N VAL A 180 -8.60 6.60 3.01
CA VAL A 180 -8.26 7.33 4.23
C VAL A 180 -9.49 7.51 5.09
N LEU A 181 -9.35 7.29 6.39
CA LEU A 181 -10.38 7.54 7.40
C LEU A 181 -9.86 8.54 8.41
N ARG A 182 -10.70 9.51 8.79
CA ARG A 182 -10.43 10.49 9.85
C ARG A 182 -10.64 9.90 11.25
N LYS A 183 -10.01 8.75 11.49
CA LYS A 183 -10.04 8.00 12.75
C LYS A 183 -8.72 7.25 12.94
N PRO A 184 -8.19 7.16 14.16
CA PRO A 184 -6.99 6.36 14.44
C PRO A 184 -7.22 4.87 14.12
N VAL A 185 -6.13 4.17 13.78
CA VAL A 185 -6.17 2.74 13.38
C VAL A 185 -6.89 1.86 14.39
N ARG A 186 -6.66 2.08 15.69
CA ARG A 186 -7.30 1.29 16.76
C ARG A 186 -8.81 1.42 16.72
N GLU A 187 -9.33 2.65 16.59
CA GLU A 187 -10.77 2.89 16.50
C GLU A 187 -11.35 2.24 15.25
N VAL A 188 -10.69 2.38 14.10
CA VAL A 188 -11.14 1.78 12.85
C VAL A 188 -11.23 0.26 12.94
N ARG A 189 -10.20 -0.38 13.49
CA ARG A 189 -10.18 -1.85 13.66
C ARG A 189 -11.33 -2.33 14.54
N LEU A 190 -11.59 -1.65 15.66
CA LEU A 190 -12.66 -2.03 16.58
C LEU A 190 -14.05 -1.83 15.96
N ARG A 191 -14.31 -0.64 15.41
CA ARG A 191 -15.65 -0.30 14.89
C ARG A 191 -16.02 -1.08 13.63
N LEU A 192 -15.06 -1.37 12.77
CA LEU A 192 -15.28 -2.20 11.57
C LEU A 192 -15.05 -3.69 11.81
N GLN A 193 -14.65 -4.10 13.02
CA GLN A 193 -14.31 -5.49 13.36
C GLN A 193 -13.30 -6.10 12.39
N LEU A 194 -12.26 -5.32 12.06
CA LEU A 194 -11.26 -5.74 11.07
C LEU A 194 -10.40 -6.87 11.64
N PRO A 195 -10.08 -7.91 10.85
CA PRO A 195 -9.14 -8.94 11.26
C PRO A 195 -7.77 -8.36 11.65
N MET A 196 -7.05 -9.07 12.51
CA MET A 196 -5.71 -8.67 12.96
C MET A 196 -4.75 -8.40 11.78
N HIS A 197 -4.78 -9.27 10.76
CA HIS A 197 -3.93 -9.17 9.58
C HIS A 197 -4.44 -8.19 8.52
N PHE A 198 -5.56 -7.49 8.75
CA PHE A 198 -6.04 -6.47 7.83
C PHE A 198 -5.00 -5.34 7.74
N GLN A 199 -4.59 -5.00 6.51
CA GLN A 199 -3.54 -4.00 6.28
C GLN A 199 -4.13 -2.59 6.33
N ILE A 200 -4.00 -1.99 7.51
CA ILE A 200 -4.36 -0.60 7.79
C ILE A 200 -3.28 0.00 8.69
N TYR A 201 -2.88 1.23 8.36
CA TYR A 201 -1.68 1.86 8.87
C TYR A 201 -1.99 3.27 9.39
N PRO A 202 -1.22 3.78 10.37
CA PRO A 202 -1.36 5.15 10.84
C PRO A 202 -0.85 6.12 9.77
N ILE A 203 -1.55 7.25 9.58
CA ILE A 203 -1.09 8.35 8.73
C ILE A 203 -1.35 9.70 9.39
N SER A 204 -0.37 10.60 9.30
CA SER A 204 -0.49 12.00 9.69
C SER A 204 -0.43 12.91 8.45
N ASP A 205 -1.15 14.01 8.49
CA ASP A 205 -0.92 15.14 7.59
C ASP A 205 0.19 16.05 8.13
N SER A 206 0.52 17.13 7.41
CA SER A 206 1.53 18.10 7.82
C SER A 206 1.24 18.77 9.16
N GLY A 207 -0.03 18.91 9.55
CA GLY A 207 -0.45 19.50 10.82
C GLY A 207 -0.30 18.56 12.02
N SER A 208 -0.32 17.24 11.80
CA SER A 208 -0.35 16.21 12.85
C SER A 208 0.88 15.28 12.86
N ILE A 209 1.96 15.66 12.17
CA ILE A 209 3.19 14.85 12.09
C ILE A 209 3.81 14.60 13.46
N HIS A 210 3.76 15.58 14.36
CA HIS A 210 4.37 15.48 15.69
C HIS A 210 3.44 14.90 16.76
N ASP A 211 2.18 14.62 16.39
CA ASP A 211 1.23 14.02 17.32
C ASP A 211 1.65 12.60 17.68
N ALA A 212 1.53 12.27 18.98
CA ALA A 212 1.84 10.95 19.52
C ALA A 212 1.02 9.84 18.86
N HIS A 213 -0.20 10.16 18.41
CA HIS A 213 -1.07 9.25 17.68
C HIS A 213 -1.52 9.88 16.37
N ALA A 214 -1.38 9.14 15.28
CA ALA A 214 -1.86 9.56 13.99
C ALA A 214 -3.40 9.70 14.00
N PRO A 215 -3.95 10.88 13.65
CA PRO A 215 -5.40 11.10 13.70
C PRO A 215 -6.16 10.38 12.58
N TYR A 216 -5.44 9.94 11.55
CA TYR A 216 -6.01 9.22 10.41
C TYR A 216 -5.48 7.79 10.31
N ALA A 217 -6.25 6.96 9.61
CA ALA A 217 -5.85 5.64 9.19
C ALA A 217 -5.90 5.55 7.66
N ILE A 218 -4.97 4.81 7.08
CA ILE A 218 -4.88 4.56 5.64
C ILE A 218 -4.76 3.07 5.35
N ALA A 219 -5.49 2.61 4.34
CA ALA A 219 -5.32 1.30 3.74
C ALA A 219 -4.91 1.45 2.27
N PHE A 220 -4.24 0.44 1.72
CA PHE A 220 -3.75 0.43 0.34
C PHE A 220 -4.26 -0.76 -0.47
N GLY A 221 -4.28 -0.61 -1.80
CA GLY A 221 -4.56 -1.68 -2.75
C GLY A 221 -5.88 -2.39 -2.46
N GLN A 222 -5.84 -3.71 -2.34
CA GLN A 222 -7.03 -4.50 -2.01
C GLN A 222 -7.63 -4.16 -0.64
N SER A 223 -6.80 -3.83 0.35
CA SER A 223 -7.30 -3.43 1.67
C SER A 223 -8.05 -2.10 1.60
N ALA A 224 -7.63 -1.18 0.73
CA ALA A 224 -8.38 0.06 0.46
C ALA A 224 -9.75 -0.24 -0.19
N LEU A 225 -9.78 -1.12 -1.18
CA LEU A 225 -11.03 -1.53 -1.85
C LEU A 225 -11.99 -2.24 -0.89
N LEU A 226 -11.48 -3.12 -0.02
CA LEU A 226 -12.29 -3.79 1.00
C LEU A 226 -12.82 -2.78 2.02
N LEU A 227 -11.99 -1.83 2.45
CA LEU A 227 -12.38 -0.79 3.40
C LEU A 227 -13.52 0.07 2.85
N ASP A 228 -13.51 0.40 1.56
CA ASP A 228 -14.60 1.12 0.88
C ASP A 228 -15.94 0.40 0.97
N THR A 229 -15.94 -0.93 0.85
CA THR A 229 -17.16 -1.73 1.01
C THR A 229 -17.67 -1.77 2.44
N LEU A 230 -16.83 -1.46 3.44
CA LEU A 230 -17.21 -1.44 4.87
C LEU A 230 -17.47 -0.03 5.39
N ALA A 231 -16.96 1.00 4.71
CA ALA A 231 -17.00 2.38 5.17
C ALA A 231 -18.42 2.95 5.30
N TYR A 232 -19.43 2.35 4.64
CA TYR A 232 -20.83 2.73 4.85
C TYR A 232 -21.27 2.57 6.31
N ARG A 233 -20.64 1.68 7.09
CA ARG A 233 -20.92 1.54 8.53
C ARG A 233 -20.61 2.81 9.30
N PHE A 234 -19.55 3.52 8.92
CA PHE A 234 -19.28 4.85 9.46
C PHE A 234 -20.21 5.93 8.90
N LYS A 235 -20.66 5.81 7.64
CA LYS A 235 -21.61 6.76 7.04
C LYS A 235 -23.00 6.70 7.71
N ARG A 236 -23.43 5.52 8.16
CA ARG A 236 -24.72 5.33 8.86
C ARG A 236 -24.74 5.96 10.26
N ASP A 237 -23.57 6.18 10.86
CA ASP A 237 -23.41 6.89 12.13
C ASP A 237 -23.43 8.43 11.94
N GLY A 238 -23.89 8.90 10.76
CA GLY A 238 -24.33 10.27 10.58
C GLY A 238 -23.25 11.34 10.68
N GLY A 239 -21.99 11.10 10.32
CA GLY A 239 -20.96 12.15 10.41
C GLY A 239 -20.81 12.75 11.82
N GLU A 240 -21.41 12.13 12.84
CA GLU A 240 -21.34 12.60 14.20
C GLU A 240 -20.09 12.01 14.84
N ILE A 241 -19.18 12.93 15.15
CA ILE A 241 -18.05 12.75 16.02
C ILE A 241 -18.62 12.50 17.43
N TRP A 242 -19.03 11.27 17.72
CA TRP A 242 -19.27 10.86 19.09
C TRP A 242 -17.92 10.54 19.74
N VAL A 243 -17.31 11.58 20.31
CA VAL A 243 -16.36 11.45 21.42
C VAL A 243 -17.16 11.76 22.68
N ALA A 244 -17.28 10.76 23.55
CA ALA A 244 -17.45 10.94 24.99
C ALA A 244 -16.35 10.11 25.66
#